data_AF-A0AAV6EII9-F1
#
_entry.id   AF-A0AAV6EII9-F1
#
_cell.length_a   1.000
_cell.length_b   1.000
_cell.length_c   1.000
_cell.angle_alpha   90.00
_cell.angle_beta   90.00
_cell.angle_gamma   90.00
#
_symmetry.space_group_name_H-M   'P 1'
#
loop_
_entity.id
_entity.type
_entity.pdbx_description
1 polymer ?
#
loop_
_entity_poly.entity_id
_entity_poly.type
_entity_poly.pdbx_seq_one_letter_code
_entity_poly.pdbx_strand_id
1 'polypeptide(L)'
;MHTDENIGYSNFIAHYDHRVVNHAVEYCGINGENNNQSESYNSRFRRLQYRQCHKLGTLYLSNYANEIVCLEDTRRFNNGFIFRDILKKCLDSGISNEFCGYWQGNHKVAERLDI
;
A
#
# COMPACT_ATOMS: atom_id res chain seq x y z
N MET A 1 12.42 -7.63 -13.33
CA MET A 1 11.94 -7.69 -11.94
C MET A 1 13.10 -7.31 -11.04
N HIS A 2 12.89 -6.39 -10.10
CA HIS A 2 13.92 -5.96 -9.16
C HIS A 2 13.50 -6.35 -7.76
N THR A 3 14.34 -7.05 -7.02
CA THR A 3 14.06 -7.42 -5.62
C THR A 3 15.28 -7.19 -4.75
N ASP A 4 15.07 -7.33 -3.44
CA ASP A 4 16.16 -7.46 -2.48
C ASP A 4 16.77 -8.89 -2.50
N GLU A 5 17.78 -9.11 -1.65
CA GLU A 5 18.52 -10.38 -1.53
C GLU A 5 17.77 -11.50 -0.81
N ASN A 6 16.49 -11.33 -0.47
CA ASN A 6 15.74 -12.33 0.25
C ASN A 6 15.56 -13.60 -0.59
N ILE A 7 15.90 -14.74 0.03
CA ILE A 7 15.81 -16.08 -0.56
C ILE A 7 14.41 -16.38 -1.12
N GLY A 8 13.37 -15.78 -0.56
CA GLY A 8 12.00 -15.93 -1.06
C GLY A 8 11.80 -15.54 -2.53
N TYR A 9 12.68 -14.71 -3.09
CA TYR A 9 12.60 -14.23 -4.47
C TYR A 9 13.45 -15.04 -5.46
N SER A 10 14.23 -16.01 -4.97
CA SER A 10 15.11 -16.85 -5.81
C SER A 10 14.37 -17.55 -6.97
N ASN A 11 13.11 -17.93 -6.76
CA ASN A 11 12.28 -18.58 -7.78
C ASN A 11 11.94 -17.68 -8.98
N PHE A 12 12.07 -16.35 -8.87
CA PHE A 12 11.75 -15.44 -9.97
C PHE A 12 12.76 -15.50 -11.12
N ILE A 13 13.97 -15.99 -10.87
CA ILE A 13 14.99 -16.21 -11.89
C ILE A 13 14.49 -17.18 -12.98
N ALA A 14 13.58 -18.10 -12.64
CA ALA A 14 13.06 -19.08 -13.58
C ALA A 14 12.13 -18.49 -14.67
N HIS A 15 11.50 -17.34 -14.40
CA HIS A 15 10.44 -16.80 -15.26
C HIS A 15 10.67 -15.34 -15.68
N TYR A 16 11.56 -14.61 -15.02
CA TYR A 16 11.75 -13.18 -15.24
C TYR A 16 13.25 -12.82 -15.28
N ASP A 17 13.59 -11.76 -16.01
CA ASP A 17 14.90 -11.08 -15.83
C ASP A 17 14.92 -10.48 -14.43
N HIS A 18 15.54 -11.22 -13.51
CA HIS A 18 15.51 -10.96 -12.07
C HIS A 18 16.84 -10.36 -11.65
N ARG A 19 16.82 -9.10 -11.22
CA ARG A 19 18.00 -8.40 -10.73
C ARG A 19 17.84 -8.08 -9.27
N VAL A 20 18.89 -8.33 -8.52
CA VAL A 20 18.90 -8.26 -7.07
C VAL A 20 19.82 -7.13 -6.66
N VAL A 21 19.34 -6.31 -5.71
CA VAL A 21 20.13 -5.21 -5.16
C VAL A 21 20.56 -5.57 -3.75
N ASN A 22 21.86 -5.47 -3.49
CA ASN A 22 22.41 -5.62 -2.16
C ASN A 22 22.24 -4.31 -1.37
N HIS A 23 21.23 -4.24 -0.51
CA HIS A 23 20.96 -3.06 0.31
C HIS A 23 21.98 -2.83 1.45
N ALA A 24 22.89 -3.77 1.71
CA ALA A 24 24.03 -3.53 2.61
C ALA A 24 25.16 -2.76 1.92
N VAL A 25 25.21 -2.76 0.59
CA VAL A 25 26.27 -2.10 -0.20
C VAL A 25 25.74 -0.87 -0.95
N GLU A 26 24.54 -0.95 -1.54
CA GLU A 26 23.99 0.11 -2.39
C GLU A 26 22.50 0.39 -2.08
N TYR A 27 22.13 1.66 -2.03
CA TYR A 27 20.73 2.08 -1.84
C TYR A 27 19.86 1.79 -3.07
N CYS A 28 20.46 1.83 -4.26
CA CYS A 28 19.83 1.58 -5.55
C CYS A 28 20.93 1.16 -6.53
N GLY A 29 20.67 0.14 -7.36
CA GLY A 29 21.61 -0.30 -8.38
C GLY A 29 21.82 0.76 -9.46
N ILE A 30 22.92 0.64 -10.21
CA ILE A 30 23.37 1.60 -11.23
C ILE A 30 22.27 1.97 -12.26
N ASN A 31 21.38 1.04 -12.59
CA ASN A 31 20.30 1.26 -13.56
C ASN A 31 18.95 1.66 -12.91
N GLY A 32 18.93 2.03 -11.63
CA GLY A 32 17.70 2.37 -10.91
C GLY A 32 16.99 1.18 -10.26
N GLU A 33 17.61 0.00 -10.27
CA GLU A 33 17.10 -1.24 -9.69
C GLU A 33 16.98 -1.05 -8.16
N ASN A 34 15.80 -1.29 -7.58
CA ASN A 34 15.58 -1.28 -6.12
C ASN A 34 14.19 -1.86 -5.77
N ASN A 35 13.98 -2.20 -4.49
CA ASN A 35 12.69 -2.59 -3.93
C ASN A 35 12.17 -1.59 -2.87
N ASN A 36 12.75 -0.39 -2.82
CA ASN A 36 12.61 0.54 -1.69
C ASN A 36 11.16 1.02 -1.49
N GLN A 37 10.40 1.18 -2.57
CA GLN A 37 9.00 1.62 -2.48
C GLN A 37 8.13 0.54 -1.83
N SER A 38 8.32 -0.72 -2.21
CA SER A 38 7.59 -1.84 -1.60
C SER A 38 7.97 -2.01 -0.13
N GLU A 39 9.26 -1.89 0.21
CA GLU A 39 9.72 -1.96 1.61
C GLU A 39 9.12 -0.84 2.46
N SER A 40 9.12 0.39 1.94
CA SER A 40 8.53 1.55 2.61
C SER A 40 7.03 1.34 2.86
N TYR A 41 6.29 0.88 1.84
CA TYR A 41 4.88 0.54 1.95
C TYR A 41 4.62 -0.54 3.01
N ASN A 42 5.34 -1.67 2.94
CA ASN A 42 5.20 -2.79 3.87
C ASN A 42 5.51 -2.38 5.32
N SER A 43 6.54 -1.54 5.51
CA SER A 43 6.90 -1.00 6.83
C SER A 43 5.78 -0.15 7.41
N ARG A 44 5.13 0.69 6.61
CA ARG A 44 3.99 1.51 7.05
C ARG A 44 2.75 0.67 7.34
N PHE A 45 2.44 -0.28 6.47
CA PHE A 45 1.31 -1.19 6.68
C PHE A 45 1.47 -1.96 8.00
N ARG A 46 2.68 -2.41 8.31
CA ARG A 46 3.01 -3.04 9.59
C ARG A 46 2.82 -2.07 10.78
N ARG A 47 3.18 -0.80 10.65
CA ARG A 47 2.95 0.21 11.72
C ARG A 47 1.45 0.48 11.95
N LEU A 48 0.65 0.53 10.88
CA LEU A 48 -0.81 0.62 10.97
C LEU A 48 -1.36 -0.53 11.81
N GLN A 49 -0.95 -1.76 11.50
CA GLN A 49 -1.37 -2.98 12.19
C GLN A 49 -1.02 -2.98 13.69
N TYR A 50 0.20 -2.57 14.06
CA TYR A 50 0.63 -2.64 15.46
C TYR A 50 0.17 -1.46 16.33
N ARG A 51 -0.10 -0.28 15.75
CA ARG A 51 -0.27 0.95 16.54
C ARG A 51 -1.60 1.66 16.33
N GLN A 52 -2.05 1.79 15.08
CA GLN A 52 -3.18 2.67 14.76
C GLN A 52 -4.51 1.93 14.84
N CYS A 53 -4.57 0.71 14.30
CA CYS A 53 -5.78 -0.09 14.33
C CYS A 53 -5.76 -1.08 15.49
N HIS A 54 -6.85 -1.17 16.25
CA HIS A 54 -7.00 -2.21 17.28
C HIS A 54 -7.07 -3.62 16.68
N LYS A 55 -7.76 -3.75 15.53
CA LYS A 55 -7.85 -4.97 14.74
C LYS A 55 -8.03 -4.60 13.27
N LEU A 56 -7.23 -5.20 12.40
CA LEU A 56 -7.47 -5.16 10.95
C LEU A 56 -8.42 -6.31 10.59
N GLY A 57 -9.59 -5.97 10.07
CA GLY A 57 -10.56 -6.94 9.55
C GLY A 57 -10.28 -7.23 8.09
N THR A 58 -10.26 -8.51 7.71
CA THR A 58 -10.01 -8.95 6.33
C THR A 58 -11.03 -8.37 5.34
N LEU A 59 -12.30 -8.21 5.74
CA LEU A 59 -13.34 -7.62 4.88
C LEU A 59 -12.98 -6.25 4.27
N TYR A 60 -12.17 -5.46 4.98
CA TYR A 60 -11.75 -4.12 4.56
C TYR A 60 -10.25 -4.02 4.30
N LEU A 61 -9.56 -5.15 4.10
CA LEU A 61 -8.12 -5.18 3.86
C LEU A 61 -7.72 -4.33 2.64
N SER A 62 -8.48 -4.41 1.55
CA SER A 62 -8.30 -3.51 0.40
C SER A 62 -8.39 -2.01 0.74
N ASN A 63 -9.23 -1.62 1.71
CA ASN A 63 -9.40 -0.23 2.10
C ASN A 63 -8.19 0.26 2.92
N TYR A 64 -7.74 -0.57 3.87
CA TYR A 64 -6.52 -0.30 4.64
C TYR A 64 -5.28 -0.22 3.74
N ALA A 65 -5.19 -1.10 2.74
CA ALA A 65 -4.11 -1.07 1.77
C ALA A 65 -4.10 0.27 1.00
N ASN A 66 -5.26 0.68 0.47
CA ASN A 66 -5.40 1.95 -0.25
C ASN A 66 -5.06 3.17 0.60
N GLU A 67 -5.44 3.17 1.89
CA GLU A 67 -5.06 4.24 2.82
C GLU A 67 -3.54 4.35 2.93
N ILE A 68 -2.84 3.23 3.11
CA ILE A 68 -1.38 3.23 3.25
C ILE A 68 -0.69 3.64 1.96
N VAL A 69 -1.20 3.25 0.80
CA VAL A 69 -0.68 3.73 -0.50
C VAL A 69 -0.78 5.26 -0.55
N CYS A 70 -1.95 5.83 -0.25
CA CYS A 70 -2.15 7.27 -0.25
C CYS A 70 -1.20 7.99 0.71
N LEU A 71 -0.99 7.44 1.92
CA LEU A 71 -0.08 8.01 2.91
C LEU A 71 1.40 7.88 2.52
N GLU A 72 1.79 6.80 1.84
CA GLU A 72 3.15 6.62 1.35
C GLU A 72 3.44 7.57 0.19
N ASP A 73 2.55 7.67 -0.78
CA ASP A 73 2.69 8.55 -1.94
C ASP A 73 2.71 10.02 -1.52
N THR A 74 1.85 10.39 -0.56
CA THR A 74 1.73 11.78 -0.16
C THR A 74 2.74 12.23 0.91
N ARG A 75 3.59 11.33 1.41
CA ARG A 75 4.46 11.60 2.57
C ARG A 75 5.46 12.75 2.43
N ARG A 76 5.79 13.13 1.19
CA ARG A 76 6.75 14.21 0.90
C ARG A 76 6.07 15.52 0.52
N PHE A 77 4.74 15.53 0.41
CA PHE A 77 4.01 16.76 0.15
C PHE A 77 3.76 17.54 1.44
N ASN A 78 3.57 18.85 1.29
CA ASN A 78 3.17 19.68 2.41
C ASN A 78 1.71 19.41 2.80
N ASN A 79 1.37 19.68 4.06
CA ASN A 79 0.03 19.42 4.59
C ASN A 79 -1.08 20.15 3.81
N GLY A 80 -0.79 21.37 3.32
CA GLY A 80 -1.76 22.15 2.54
C GLY A 80 -2.07 21.55 1.16
N PHE A 81 -1.13 20.83 0.55
CA PHE A 81 -1.35 20.06 -0.67
C PHE A 81 -2.21 18.85 -0.36
N ILE A 82 -1.85 18.07 0.67
CA ILE A 82 -2.58 16.87 1.07
C ILE A 82 -4.04 17.20 1.40
N PHE A 83 -4.27 18.27 2.16
CA PHE A 83 -5.62 18.72 2.51
C PHE A 83 -6.46 19.06 1.27
N ARG A 84 -5.90 19.84 0.33
CA ARG A 84 -6.60 20.23 -0.89
C ARG A 84 -6.85 19.03 -1.81
N ASP A 85 -5.91 18.10 -1.88
CA ASP A 85 -6.04 16.87 -2.68
C ASP A 85 -7.15 15.97 -2.14
N ILE A 86 -7.19 15.74 -0.83
CA ILE A 86 -8.28 14.97 -0.18
C ILE A 86 -9.62 15.67 -0.38
N LEU A 87 -9.69 16.98 -0.13
CA LEU A 87 -10.92 17.75 -0.31
C LEU A 87 -11.44 17.65 -1.75
N LYS A 88 -10.56 17.82 -2.74
CA LYS A 88 -10.92 17.68 -4.15
C LYS A 88 -11.46 16.28 -4.44
N LYS A 89 -10.77 15.22 -4.00
CA LYS A 89 -11.21 13.83 -4.18
C LYS A 89 -12.58 13.57 -3.55
N CYS A 90 -12.85 14.12 -2.36
CA CYS A 90 -14.15 14.00 -1.71
C CYS A 90 -15.28 14.71 -2.47
N LEU A 91 -15.00 15.87 -3.06
CA LEU A 91 -15.97 16.63 -3.85
C LEU A 91 -16.24 15.98 -5.22
N ASP A 92 -15.22 15.37 -5.82
CA ASP A 92 -15.32 14.68 -7.11
C ASP A 92 -15.90 13.26 -6.97
N SER A 93 -15.79 12.64 -5.78
CA SER A 93 -16.25 11.27 -5.55
C SER A 93 -17.77 11.15 -5.43
N GLY A 94 -18.34 10.17 -6.12
CA GLY A 94 -19.74 9.77 -5.96
C GLY A 94 -20.01 9.05 -4.64
N ILE A 95 -21.25 8.61 -4.46
CA ILE A 95 -21.69 7.85 -3.27
C ILE A 95 -20.87 6.55 -3.16
N SER A 96 -20.33 6.29 -1.96
CA SER A 96 -19.55 5.08 -1.71
C SER A 96 -20.42 3.83 -1.74
N ASN A 97 -20.12 2.89 -2.63
CA ASN A 97 -20.81 1.59 -2.66
C ASN A 97 -20.55 0.73 -1.42
N GLU A 98 -19.44 0.96 -0.70
CA GLU A 98 -19.06 0.16 0.48
C GLU A 98 -19.62 0.71 1.79
N PHE A 99 -19.75 2.03 1.90
CA PHE A 99 -20.15 2.68 3.15
C PHE A 99 -21.57 3.28 3.09
N CYS A 100 -22.20 3.37 1.92
CA CYS A 100 -23.58 3.81 1.80
C CYS A 100 -24.52 2.85 2.53
N GLY A 101 -25.39 3.40 3.38
CA GLY A 101 -26.34 2.60 4.17
C GLY A 101 -25.72 1.78 5.30
N TYR A 102 -24.45 2.00 5.65
CA TYR A 102 -23.77 1.23 6.72
C TYR A 102 -24.55 1.29 8.04
N TRP A 103 -25.04 2.47 8.42
CA TRP A 103 -25.87 2.67 9.63
C TRP A 103 -27.29 2.08 9.53
N GLN A 104 -27.71 1.69 8.32
CA GLN A 104 -28.99 1.02 8.06
C GLN A 104 -28.84 -0.51 8.01
N GLY A 105 -27.64 -1.04 8.30
CA GLY A 105 -27.35 -2.46 8.28
C GLY A 105 -26.77 -2.97 6.95
N ASN A 106 -26.47 -2.09 5.99
CA ASN A 106 -25.76 -2.47 4.77
C ASN A 106 -24.27 -2.67 5.08
N HIS A 107 -23.93 -3.88 5.51
CA HIS A 107 -22.55 -4.26 5.82
C HIS A 107 -21.97 -5.10 4.69
N LYS A 108 -20.69 -4.86 4.43
CA LYS A 108 -19.93 -5.68 3.50
C LYS A 108 -19.92 -7.15 3.97
N VAL A 109 -20.11 -8.08 3.04
CA VAL A 109 -20.21 -9.53 3.34
C VAL A 109 -18.94 -10.28 2.94
N ALA A 110 -18.27 -9.84 1.87
CA ALA A 110 -17.03 -10.44 1.35
C ALA A 110 -16.01 -9.35 1.01
N GLU A 111 -14.73 -9.70 0.95
CA GLU A 111 -13.69 -8.74 0.56
C GLU A 111 -13.80 -8.41 -0.94
N ARG A 112 -13.36 -7.20 -1.35
CA ARG A 112 -13.31 -6.85 -2.77
C ARG A 112 -12.27 -7.68 -3.53
N LEU A 113 -11.19 -8.06 -2.85
CA LEU A 113 -10.02 -8.66 -3.47
C LEU A 113 -10.12 -10.18 -3.62
N ASP A 114 -11.20 -10.82 -3.13
CA ASP A 114 -11.44 -12.28 -3.13
C ASP A 114 -10.20 -13.10 -3.57
N ILE A 115 -9.26 -13.24 -2.63
CA ILE A 115 -8.00 -13.98 -2.79
C ILE A 115 -8.22 -15.41 -2.28
#